data_AF-A0AA39ZV70-F1
#
_entry.id   AF-A0AA39ZV70-F1
#
_cell.length_a   1.000
_cell.length_b   1.000
_cell.length_c   1.000
_cell.angle_alpha   90.00
_cell.angle_beta   90.00
_cell.angle_gamma   90.00
#
_symmetry.space_group_name_H-M   'P 1'
#
loop_
_entity.id
_entity.type
_entity.pdbx_description
1 polymer ?
#
loop_
_entity_poly.entity_id
_entity_poly.type
_entity_poly.pdbx_seq_one_letter_code
_entity_poly.pdbx_strand_id
1 'polypeptide(L)'
;MAHMTNPLATPDQIFHRNSLDSLPVELRDAIFLSTQCLTQAAGILLQFPQSVTAQANVLLARFWLIEPMMSHEFSDVSAATLYLTAKISPCPCTPRDLSNVYAYLLSPSSTFLSSPSNHPPKNIPRDYYQSETAYHAFHSRVLSLEHLILCSLSFDTTVSLPHPLAITYLQSMDFLHFPKEKITRRAVEYLNSALLSPQMLYLTTQPNGLAVAAIYNAAKDVGAKMPECEWWEVFDVDREDLGFLVVGMRSLEGWVESMRGDGVLGRRKGGGMITRKEVRAILGSDRPKEKEEDPELAMARRMDEKMKEIEGSAA
;
A
#
# COMPACT_ATOMS: atom_id res chain seq x y z
N MET A 1 6.13 27.85 5.28
CA MET A 1 4.96 27.24 4.61
C MET A 1 5.29 25.90 3.93
N ALA A 2 6.52 25.64 3.47
CA ALA A 2 6.90 24.36 2.84
C ALA A 2 6.67 23.11 3.73
N HIS A 3 6.66 23.23 5.06
CA HIS A 3 6.43 22.10 5.97
C HIS A 3 4.95 21.71 6.17
N MET A 4 4.01 22.43 5.56
CA MET A 4 2.56 22.21 5.74
C MET A 4 1.87 21.68 4.49
N THR A 5 2.58 21.61 3.37
CA THR A 5 2.07 21.13 2.09
C THR A 5 2.88 19.94 1.63
N ASN A 6 2.24 19.05 0.89
CA ASN A 6 2.88 17.92 0.27
C ASN A 6 2.87 18.10 -1.26
N PRO A 7 3.88 17.59 -1.98
CA PRO A 7 3.76 17.38 -3.42
C PRO A 7 2.59 16.43 -3.70
N LEU A 8 1.68 16.86 -4.56
CA LEU A 8 0.51 16.07 -4.95
C LEU A 8 0.78 15.32 -6.25
N ALA A 9 0.19 14.14 -6.36
CA ALA A 9 0.17 13.37 -7.58
C ALA A 9 -0.80 14.00 -8.58
N THR A 10 -0.33 14.21 -9.78
CA THR A 10 -1.17 14.64 -10.90
C THR A 10 -2.04 13.48 -11.41
N PRO A 11 -3.20 13.74 -12.03
CA PRO A 11 -4.02 12.70 -12.64
C PRO A 11 -3.24 11.86 -13.65
N ASP A 12 -2.36 12.49 -14.43
CA ASP A 12 -1.51 11.81 -15.40
C ASP A 12 -0.54 10.84 -14.73
N GLN A 13 0.07 11.20 -13.60
CA GLN A 13 0.94 10.28 -12.84
C GLN A 13 0.18 9.06 -12.33
N ILE A 14 -1.06 9.25 -11.84
CA ILE A 14 -1.91 8.15 -11.39
C ILE A 14 -2.31 7.26 -12.57
N PHE A 15 -2.62 7.84 -13.72
CA PHE A 15 -2.92 7.09 -14.95
C PHE A 15 -1.71 6.32 -15.47
N HIS A 16 -0.53 6.95 -15.48
CA HIS A 16 0.72 6.32 -15.88
C HIS A 16 1.07 5.15 -14.96
N ARG A 17 0.89 5.27 -13.63
CA ARG A 17 1.04 4.14 -12.70
C ARG A 17 0.24 2.92 -13.13
N ASN A 18 -1.00 3.11 -13.58
CA ASN A 18 -1.83 2.01 -14.06
C ASN A 18 -1.31 1.35 -15.34
N SER A 19 -0.56 2.10 -16.15
CA SER A 19 0.04 1.63 -17.40
C SER A 19 1.43 1.02 -17.23
N LEU A 20 2.17 1.41 -16.18
CA LEU A 20 3.51 0.91 -15.88
C LEU A 20 3.50 -0.58 -15.49
N ASP A 21 2.50 -0.99 -14.72
CA ASP A 21 2.34 -2.36 -14.27
C ASP A 21 1.27 -3.09 -15.09
N SER A 22 1.64 -4.21 -15.74
CA SER A 22 0.71 -5.14 -16.38
C SER A 22 -0.15 -5.95 -15.39
N LEU A 23 -0.33 -5.44 -14.16
CA LEU A 23 -1.06 -6.09 -13.09
C LEU A 23 -2.56 -5.74 -13.17
N PRO A 24 -3.46 -6.73 -12.96
CA PRO A 24 -4.86 -6.43 -12.71
C PRO A 24 -5.02 -5.49 -11.52
N VAL A 25 -6.00 -4.57 -11.60
CA VAL A 25 -6.23 -3.54 -10.58
C VAL A 25 -6.42 -4.15 -9.19
N GLU A 26 -7.22 -5.20 -9.07
CA GLU A 26 -7.45 -5.89 -7.78
C GLU A 26 -6.17 -6.41 -7.15
N LEU A 27 -5.26 -6.96 -7.97
CA LEU A 27 -3.99 -7.51 -7.49
C LEU A 27 -3.03 -6.40 -7.07
N ARG A 28 -2.99 -5.31 -7.85
CA ARG A 28 -2.21 -4.11 -7.53
C ARG A 28 -2.64 -3.53 -6.18
N ASP A 29 -3.94 -3.38 -5.97
CA ASP A 29 -4.48 -2.80 -4.74
C ASP A 29 -4.28 -3.75 -3.54
N ALA A 30 -4.39 -5.07 -3.74
CA ALA A 30 -4.08 -6.06 -2.72
C ALA A 30 -2.60 -6.01 -2.29
N ILE A 31 -1.67 -5.91 -3.25
CA ILE A 31 -0.24 -5.75 -2.97
C ILE A 31 -0.02 -4.44 -2.21
N PHE A 32 -0.62 -3.34 -2.67
CA PHE A 32 -0.51 -2.04 -2.02
C PHE A 32 -0.95 -2.12 -0.56
N LEU A 33 -2.18 -2.57 -0.31
CA LEU A 33 -2.73 -2.75 1.03
C LEU A 33 -1.82 -3.62 1.91
N SER A 34 -1.44 -4.81 1.41
CA SER A 34 -0.64 -5.76 2.18
C SER A 34 0.71 -5.19 2.60
N THR A 35 1.33 -4.39 1.73
CA THR A 35 2.65 -3.80 1.97
C THR A 35 2.55 -2.62 2.92
N GLN A 36 1.54 -1.76 2.74
CA GLN A 36 1.25 -0.68 3.68
C GLN A 36 0.99 -1.22 5.09
N CYS A 37 0.23 -2.32 5.22
CA CYS A 37 0.03 -3.01 6.48
C CYS A 37 1.35 -3.60 7.03
N LEU A 38 2.22 -4.15 6.17
CA LEU A 38 3.51 -4.72 6.59
C LEU A 38 4.41 -3.64 7.17
N THR A 39 4.46 -2.46 6.53
CA THR A 39 5.17 -1.30 7.05
C THR A 39 4.64 -0.89 8.42
N GLN A 40 3.32 -0.87 8.60
CA GLN A 40 2.69 -0.57 9.89
C GLN A 40 3.06 -1.59 10.98
N ALA A 41 2.95 -2.88 10.68
CA ALA A 41 3.30 -3.94 11.63
C ALA A 41 4.79 -3.93 12.00
N ALA A 42 5.68 -3.67 11.04
CA ALA A 42 7.10 -3.52 11.29
C ALA A 42 7.39 -2.31 12.19
N GLY A 43 6.72 -1.17 11.96
CA GLY A 43 6.83 0.01 12.81
C GLY A 43 6.43 -0.27 14.26
N ILE A 44 5.35 -1.02 14.49
CA ILE A 44 4.91 -1.42 15.84
C ILE A 44 5.96 -2.30 16.51
N LEU A 45 6.48 -3.34 15.83
CA LEU A 45 7.47 -4.24 16.41
C LEU A 45 8.83 -3.56 16.68
N LEU A 46 9.19 -2.56 15.89
CA LEU A 46 10.36 -1.71 16.10
C LEU A 46 10.11 -0.57 17.12
N GLN A 47 8.90 -0.48 17.68
CA GLN A 47 8.48 0.55 18.64
C GLN A 47 8.62 1.99 18.11
N PHE A 48 8.40 2.17 16.80
CA PHE A 48 8.41 3.49 16.20
C PHE A 48 7.14 4.29 16.52
N PRO A 49 7.26 5.62 16.68
CA PRO A 49 6.09 6.48 16.71
C PRO A 49 5.29 6.37 15.42
N GLN A 50 3.96 6.47 15.52
CA GLN A 50 3.07 6.40 14.35
C GLN A 50 3.42 7.43 13.27
N SER A 51 3.98 8.59 13.66
CA SER A 51 4.43 9.60 12.71
C SER A 51 5.53 9.08 11.78
N VAL A 52 6.51 8.33 12.29
CA VAL A 52 7.60 7.77 11.48
C VAL A 52 7.04 6.72 10.52
N THR A 53 6.21 5.82 11.02
CA THR A 53 5.59 4.77 10.21
C THR A 53 4.65 5.34 9.14
N ALA A 54 3.83 6.34 9.49
CA ALA A 54 2.96 7.02 8.54
C ALA A 54 3.74 7.73 7.43
N GLN A 55 4.86 8.39 7.76
CA GLN A 55 5.76 8.97 6.76
C GLN A 55 6.33 7.91 5.83
N ALA A 56 6.75 6.76 6.36
CA ALA A 56 7.24 5.65 5.55
C ALA A 56 6.17 5.13 4.57
N ASN A 57 4.92 4.96 5.03
CA ASN A 57 3.79 4.58 4.17
C ASN A 57 3.55 5.59 3.02
N VAL A 58 3.67 6.89 3.30
CA VAL A 58 3.54 7.95 2.27
C VAL A 58 4.70 7.91 1.28
N LEU A 59 5.95 7.77 1.74
CA LEU A 59 7.10 7.66 0.84
C LEU A 59 7.04 6.40 -0.02
N LEU A 60 6.57 5.29 0.54
CA LEU A 60 6.35 4.03 -0.19
C LEU A 60 5.29 4.20 -1.29
N ALA A 61 4.21 4.92 -0.96
CA ALA A 61 3.18 5.25 -1.93
C ALA A 61 3.71 6.17 -3.05
N ARG A 62 4.54 7.18 -2.73
CA ARG A 62 5.20 8.03 -3.73
C ARG A 62 6.15 7.26 -4.62
N PHE A 63 6.93 6.35 -4.04
CA PHE A 63 7.86 5.50 -4.78
C PHE A 63 7.14 4.69 -5.87
N TRP A 64 5.98 4.10 -5.54
CA TRP A 64 5.16 3.35 -6.48
C TRP A 64 4.30 4.17 -7.45
N LEU A 65 4.37 5.50 -7.41
CA LEU A 65 3.91 6.32 -8.54
C LEU A 65 4.94 6.35 -9.68
N ILE A 66 6.22 6.12 -9.36
CA ILE A 66 7.34 6.32 -10.28
C ILE A 66 7.86 4.96 -10.76
N GLU A 67 8.07 4.04 -9.83
CA GLU A 67 8.64 2.72 -10.11
C GLU A 67 7.54 1.64 -10.21
N PRO A 68 7.61 0.73 -11.21
CA PRO A 68 6.70 -0.40 -11.31
C PRO A 68 6.74 -1.29 -10.07
N MET A 69 5.58 -1.73 -9.58
CA MET A 69 5.49 -2.52 -8.34
C MET A 69 6.25 -3.85 -8.44
N MET A 70 6.32 -4.44 -9.63
CA MET A 70 6.98 -5.75 -9.84
C MET A 70 8.52 -5.68 -9.92
N SER A 71 9.12 -4.49 -9.96
CA SER A 71 10.57 -4.30 -10.06
C SER A 71 11.33 -4.91 -8.87
N HIS A 72 10.76 -4.82 -7.67
CA HIS A 72 11.41 -5.22 -6.42
C HIS A 72 10.47 -5.98 -5.48
N GLU A 73 11.03 -6.77 -4.55
CA GLU A 73 10.19 -7.52 -3.61
C GLU A 73 9.46 -6.55 -2.68
N PHE A 74 8.15 -6.72 -2.53
CA PHE A 74 7.32 -5.77 -1.79
C PHE A 74 7.76 -5.62 -0.32
N SER A 75 8.19 -6.72 0.30
CA SER A 75 8.74 -6.70 1.67
C SER A 75 10.07 -5.94 1.76
N ASP A 76 10.93 -6.05 0.75
CA ASP A 76 12.21 -5.37 0.72
C ASP A 76 12.00 -3.85 0.50
N VAL A 77 11.03 -3.46 -0.34
CA VAL A 77 10.64 -2.04 -0.54
C VAL A 77 10.08 -1.44 0.75
N SER A 78 9.21 -2.18 1.45
CA SER A 78 8.70 -1.79 2.77
C SER A 78 9.84 -1.61 3.77
N ALA A 79 10.78 -2.56 3.85
CA ALA A 79 11.91 -2.49 4.76
C ALA A 79 12.82 -1.30 4.46
N ALA A 80 13.17 -1.09 3.19
CA ALA A 80 14.03 0.01 2.76
C ALA A 80 13.39 1.38 3.01
N THR A 81 12.09 1.52 2.74
CA THR A 81 11.38 2.78 2.99
C THR A 81 11.32 3.08 4.48
N LEU A 82 10.95 2.09 5.31
CA LEU A 82 10.89 2.24 6.76
C LEU A 82 12.27 2.55 7.36
N TYR A 83 13.32 1.89 6.89
CA TYR A 83 14.71 2.13 7.30
C TYR A 83 15.16 3.54 6.97
N LEU A 84 14.90 4.00 5.74
CA LEU A 84 15.22 5.35 5.29
C LEU A 84 14.51 6.39 6.16
N THR A 85 13.19 6.23 6.37
CA THR A 85 12.40 7.16 7.19
C THR A 85 12.88 7.16 8.64
N ALA A 86 13.14 5.99 9.22
CA ALA A 86 13.66 5.90 10.59
C ALA A 86 15.01 6.62 10.73
N LYS A 87 15.91 6.45 9.75
CA LYS A 87 17.25 7.05 9.75
C LYS A 87 17.24 8.59 9.70
N ILE A 88 16.28 9.19 9.00
CA ILE A 88 16.11 10.66 8.94
C ILE A 88 15.29 11.21 10.12
N SER A 89 14.61 10.33 10.86
CA SER A 89 13.78 10.67 12.01
C SER A 89 14.59 10.69 13.32
N PRO A 90 14.02 11.16 14.45
CA PRO A 90 14.68 11.07 15.76
C PRO A 90 14.75 9.64 16.33
N CYS A 91 14.28 8.62 15.61
CA CYS A 91 14.24 7.22 16.05
C CYS A 91 14.98 6.29 15.04
N PRO A 92 16.31 6.40 14.88
CA PRO A 92 17.06 5.52 13.99
C PRO A 92 17.05 4.08 14.50
N CYS A 93 16.90 3.10 13.61
CA CYS A 93 17.01 1.68 13.93
C CYS A 93 18.29 1.05 13.39
N THR A 94 18.75 -0.01 14.07
CA THR A 94 19.83 -0.82 13.52
C THR A 94 19.31 -1.68 12.35
N PRO A 95 20.12 -1.91 11.31
CA PRO A 95 19.72 -2.79 10.20
C PRO A 95 19.52 -4.25 10.66
N ARG A 96 20.11 -4.66 11.78
CA ARG A 96 19.91 -6.00 12.37
C ARG A 96 18.52 -6.13 13.01
N ASP A 97 18.06 -5.13 13.75
CA ASP A 97 16.70 -5.13 14.32
C ASP A 97 15.65 -5.13 13.21
N LEU A 98 15.85 -4.31 12.17
CA LEU A 98 15.00 -4.31 10.98
C LEU A 98 14.95 -5.70 10.34
N SER A 99 16.12 -6.33 10.12
CA SER A 99 16.22 -7.67 9.54
C SER A 99 15.48 -8.72 10.38
N ASN A 100 15.59 -8.67 11.70
CA ASN A 100 14.93 -9.60 12.61
C ASN A 100 13.41 -9.43 12.60
N VAL A 101 12.92 -8.19 12.59
CA VAL A 101 11.48 -7.89 12.54
C VAL A 101 10.88 -8.34 11.22
N TYR A 102 11.53 -8.05 10.09
CA TYR A 102 11.05 -8.53 8.78
C TYR A 102 11.16 -10.05 8.64
N ALA A 103 12.20 -10.68 9.18
CA ALA A 103 12.30 -12.15 9.24
C ALA A 103 11.12 -12.75 10.00
N TYR A 104 10.79 -12.20 11.16
CA TYR A 104 9.65 -12.63 11.95
C TYR A 104 8.34 -12.41 11.20
N LEU A 105 8.08 -11.21 10.70
CA LEU A 105 6.81 -10.86 10.03
C LEU A 105 6.54 -11.70 8.78
N LEU A 106 7.60 -12.08 8.05
CA LEU A 106 7.51 -12.93 6.86
C LEU A 106 7.49 -14.43 7.19
N SER A 107 7.80 -14.82 8.43
CA SER A 107 7.80 -16.22 8.85
C SER A 107 6.38 -16.77 9.05
N PRO A 108 6.16 -18.08 8.91
CA PRO A 108 4.89 -18.73 9.23
C PRO A 108 4.48 -18.61 10.71
N SER A 109 5.44 -18.27 11.59
CA SER A 109 5.22 -18.04 13.02
C SER A 109 4.49 -16.71 13.29
N SER A 110 4.39 -15.81 12.31
CA SER A 110 3.74 -14.50 12.47
C SER A 110 2.21 -14.56 12.36
N THR A 111 1.54 -13.81 13.22
CA THR A 111 0.09 -13.59 13.17
C THR A 111 -0.32 -12.51 12.17
N PHE A 112 0.64 -11.77 11.58
CA PHE A 112 0.39 -10.54 10.83
C PHE A 112 -0.63 -10.69 9.68
N LEU A 113 -0.54 -11.78 8.90
CA LEU A 113 -1.47 -12.07 7.80
C LEU A 113 -2.16 -13.42 7.95
N SER A 114 -2.07 -14.02 9.13
CA SER A 114 -2.78 -15.25 9.44
C SER A 114 -4.25 -14.92 9.71
N SER A 115 -5.16 -15.65 9.06
CA SER A 115 -6.60 -15.58 9.38
C SER A 115 -6.79 -15.85 10.88
N PRO A 116 -7.75 -15.21 11.56
CA PRO A 116 -8.08 -15.49 12.96
C PRO A 116 -8.59 -16.93 13.11
N SER A 117 -7.66 -17.88 13.15
CA SER A 117 -7.91 -19.27 13.47
C SER A 117 -7.94 -19.42 14.99
N ASN A 118 -8.71 -20.40 15.48
CA ASN A 118 -8.82 -20.73 16.91
C ASN A 118 -7.48 -21.13 17.55
N HIS A 119 -6.44 -21.39 16.75
CA HIS A 119 -5.11 -21.70 17.23
C HIS A 119 -4.09 -20.68 16.70
N PRO A 120 -3.43 -19.89 17.57
CA PRO A 120 -2.35 -19.03 17.14
C PRO A 120 -1.22 -19.89 16.56
N PRO A 121 -0.49 -19.39 15.53
CA PRO A 121 0.67 -20.09 15.01
C PRO A 121 1.64 -20.38 16.15
N LYS A 122 2.18 -21.60 16.18
CA LYS A 122 3.21 -21.97 17.15
C LYS A 122 4.43 -21.09 16.88
N ASN A 123 4.83 -20.28 17.85
CA ASN A 123 6.05 -19.50 17.74
C ASN A 123 7.26 -20.45 17.82
N ILE A 124 7.91 -20.69 16.68
CA ILE A 124 9.11 -21.52 16.58
C ILE A 124 10.28 -20.59 16.25
N PRO A 125 11.16 -20.26 17.22
CA PRO A 125 12.27 -19.33 17.00
C PRO A 125 13.24 -19.70 15.86
N ARG A 126 13.28 -20.98 15.47
CA ARG A 126 14.10 -21.46 14.36
C ARG A 126 13.61 -20.95 13.00
N ASP A 127 12.32 -20.61 12.87
CA ASP A 127 11.70 -20.24 11.60
C ASP A 127 12.08 -18.85 11.13
N TYR A 128 12.47 -17.97 12.07
CA TYR A 128 12.83 -16.58 11.80
C TYR A 128 14.26 -16.23 12.25
N TYR A 129 15.04 -17.24 12.66
CA TYR A 129 16.46 -17.05 12.95
C TYR A 129 17.21 -16.73 11.65
N GLN A 130 17.88 -15.59 11.62
CA GLN A 130 18.67 -15.16 10.47
C GLN A 130 20.13 -15.58 10.63
N SER A 131 20.67 -16.30 9.65
CA SER A 131 22.11 -16.53 9.55
C SER A 131 22.83 -15.23 9.18
N GLU A 132 24.13 -15.13 9.50
CA GLU A 132 24.95 -13.96 9.10
C GLU A 132 24.93 -13.74 7.58
N THR A 133 24.95 -14.81 6.79
CA THR A 133 24.84 -14.73 5.32
C THR A 133 23.51 -14.16 4.85
N ALA A 134 22.39 -14.57 5.46
CA ALA A 134 21.07 -14.07 5.15
C ALA A 134 20.93 -12.59 5.54
N TYR A 135 21.47 -12.22 6.70
CA TYR A 135 21.53 -10.83 7.15
C TYR A 135 22.31 -9.94 6.18
N HIS A 136 23.52 -10.33 5.77
CA HIS A 136 24.32 -9.54 4.82
C HIS A 136 23.62 -9.39 3.45
N ALA A 137 22.97 -10.44 2.97
CA ALA A 137 22.18 -10.39 1.74
C ALA A 137 20.97 -9.45 1.87
N PHE A 138 20.24 -9.51 2.99
CA PHE A 138 19.13 -8.60 3.27
C PHE A 138 19.60 -7.15 3.33
N HIS A 139 20.66 -6.88 4.09
CA HIS A 139 21.23 -5.54 4.24
C HIS A 139 21.67 -4.94 2.91
N SER A 140 22.32 -5.73 2.04
CA SER A 140 22.72 -5.28 0.70
C SER A 140 21.51 -4.91 -0.18
N ARG A 141 20.41 -5.69 -0.13
CA ARG A 141 19.17 -5.35 -0.87
C ARG A 141 18.51 -4.09 -0.34
N VAL A 142 18.43 -3.94 0.99
CA VAL A 142 17.86 -2.76 1.64
C VAL A 142 18.65 -1.49 1.29
N LEU A 143 19.99 -1.54 1.31
CA LEU A 143 20.82 -0.38 0.93
C LEU A 143 20.68 -0.02 -0.56
N SER A 144 20.58 -1.03 -1.43
CA SER A 144 20.38 -0.80 -2.86
C SER A 144 19.03 -0.15 -3.15
N LEU A 145 17.97 -0.61 -2.47
CA LEU A 145 16.63 -0.04 -2.57
C LEU A 145 16.54 1.34 -1.94
N GLU A 146 17.21 1.58 -0.81
CA GLU A 146 17.28 2.90 -0.20
C GLU A 146 17.83 3.93 -1.19
N HIS A 147 18.93 3.61 -1.87
CA HIS A 147 19.50 4.47 -2.91
C HIS A 147 18.48 4.74 -4.02
N LEU A 148 17.82 3.69 -4.53
CA LEU A 148 16.82 3.80 -5.58
C LEU A 148 15.62 4.68 -5.15
N ILE A 149 15.11 4.51 -3.93
CA ILE A 149 14.00 5.31 -3.39
C ILE A 149 14.40 6.78 -3.33
N LEU A 150 15.59 7.09 -2.80
CA LEU A 150 16.10 8.46 -2.74
C LEU A 150 16.22 9.10 -4.13
N CYS A 151 16.77 8.38 -5.11
CA CYS A 151 16.89 8.88 -6.47
C CYS A 151 15.52 9.06 -7.14
N SER A 152 14.60 8.11 -6.97
CA SER A 152 13.25 8.16 -7.55
C SER A 152 12.48 9.38 -7.02
N LEU A 153 12.60 9.64 -5.71
CA LEU A 153 11.94 10.77 -5.06
C LEU A 153 12.73 12.09 -5.21
N SER A 154 13.81 12.12 -6.00
CA SER A 154 14.68 13.30 -6.14
C SER A 154 15.16 13.86 -4.80
N PHE A 155 15.40 12.98 -3.82
CA PHE A 155 15.75 13.28 -2.43
C PHE A 155 14.70 14.08 -1.65
N ASP A 156 13.46 14.22 -2.16
CA ASP A 156 12.35 14.78 -1.40
C ASP A 156 11.72 13.71 -0.49
N THR A 157 12.25 13.63 0.73
CA THR A 157 11.72 12.78 1.80
C THR A 157 10.75 13.52 2.71
N THR A 158 10.37 14.76 2.39
CA THR A 158 9.55 15.59 3.26
C THR A 158 8.08 15.16 3.19
N VAL A 159 7.49 14.89 4.35
CA VAL A 159 6.08 14.49 4.47
C VAL A 159 5.45 15.24 5.63
N SER A 160 4.50 16.11 5.29
CA SER A 160 3.60 16.75 6.24
C SER A 160 2.42 15.84 6.52
N LEU A 161 2.28 15.39 7.77
CA LEU A 161 1.19 14.53 8.20
C LEU A 161 -0.02 15.37 8.64
N PRO A 162 -1.26 14.90 8.40
CA PRO A 162 -2.48 15.61 8.80
C PRO A 162 -2.78 15.51 10.30
N HIS A 163 -2.16 14.59 11.04
CA HIS A 163 -2.49 14.35 12.46
C HIS A 163 -2.32 15.58 13.36
N PRO A 164 -1.22 16.36 13.29
CA PRO A 164 -1.08 17.58 14.09
C PRO A 164 -2.16 18.62 13.74
N LEU A 165 -2.47 18.79 12.45
CA LEU A 165 -3.51 19.70 11.99
C LEU A 165 -4.88 19.28 12.50
N ALA A 166 -5.20 17.99 12.45
CA ALA A 166 -6.45 17.45 12.96
C ALA A 166 -6.61 17.74 14.46
N ILE A 167 -5.54 17.63 15.25
CA ILE A 167 -5.58 17.98 16.68
C ILE A 167 -5.84 19.48 16.86
N THR A 168 -5.15 20.35 16.11
CA THR A 168 -5.36 21.81 16.18
C THR A 168 -6.79 22.19 15.77
N TYR A 169 -7.34 21.58 14.72
CA TYR A 169 -8.71 21.83 14.26
C TYR A 169 -9.75 21.30 15.27
N LEU A 170 -9.52 20.12 15.86
CA LEU A 170 -10.38 19.61 16.94
C LEU A 170 -10.32 20.48 18.20
N GLN A 171 -9.21 21.17 18.45
CA GLN A 171 -9.09 22.11 19.57
C GLN A 171 -9.83 23.42 19.30
N SER A 172 -9.83 23.91 18.06
CA SER A 172 -10.56 25.12 17.67
C SER A 172 -12.07 24.89 17.56
N MET A 173 -12.50 23.67 17.25
CA MET A 173 -13.91 23.29 17.23
C MET A 173 -14.40 22.95 18.65
N ASP A 174 -15.49 23.61 19.08
CA ASP A 174 -16.15 23.25 20.32
C ASP A 174 -17.27 22.23 20.05
N PHE A 175 -16.95 20.94 20.20
CA PHE A 175 -17.94 19.87 20.14
C PHE A 175 -18.74 19.85 21.45
N LEU A 176 -19.71 20.76 21.53
CA LEU A 176 -20.59 20.98 22.68
C LEU A 176 -21.06 19.64 23.28
N HIS A 177 -20.80 19.45 24.58
CA HIS A 177 -21.23 18.29 25.38
C HIS A 177 -20.63 16.92 24.99
N PHE A 178 -19.65 16.84 24.09
CA PHE A 178 -19.00 15.58 23.73
C PHE A 178 -17.56 15.45 24.27
N PRO A 179 -17.17 14.25 24.77
CA PRO A 179 -15.78 14.00 25.16
C PRO A 179 -14.83 14.12 23.95
N LYS A 180 -13.92 15.11 23.99
CA LYS A 180 -12.92 15.36 22.94
C LYS A 180 -12.07 14.13 22.64
N GLU A 181 -11.79 13.29 23.63
CA GLU A 181 -11.01 12.05 23.47
C GLU A 181 -11.64 11.09 22.46
N LYS A 182 -12.96 10.86 22.52
CA LYS A 182 -13.64 9.90 21.64
C LYS A 182 -13.59 10.33 20.17
N ILE A 183 -13.87 11.61 19.90
CA ILE A 183 -13.82 12.18 18.56
C ILE A 183 -12.38 12.20 18.05
N THR A 184 -11.42 12.60 18.89
CA THR A 184 -9.99 12.65 18.51
C THR A 184 -9.48 11.27 18.15
N ARG A 185 -9.77 10.25 18.97
CA ARG A 185 -9.39 8.87 18.67
C ARG A 185 -9.97 8.42 17.34
N ARG A 186 -11.26 8.64 17.12
CA ARG A 186 -11.92 8.24 15.87
C ARG A 186 -11.37 8.98 14.64
N ALA A 187 -11.04 10.25 14.76
CA ALA A 187 -10.41 11.01 13.68
C ALA A 187 -9.01 10.45 13.35
N VAL A 188 -8.20 10.12 14.37
CA VAL A 188 -6.89 9.49 14.17
C VAL A 188 -7.01 8.09 13.54
N GLU A 189 -8.03 7.31 13.90
CA GLU A 189 -8.34 6.03 13.26
C GLU A 189 -8.60 6.19 11.75
N TYR A 190 -9.38 7.21 11.35
CA TYR A 190 -9.61 7.51 9.94
C TYR A 190 -8.34 7.92 9.20
N LEU A 191 -7.51 8.78 9.81
CA LEU A 191 -6.23 9.20 9.21
C LEU A 191 -5.27 8.01 9.02
N ASN A 192 -5.15 7.14 10.02
CA ASN A 192 -4.32 5.95 9.93
C ASN A 192 -4.84 4.95 8.89
N SER A 193 -6.16 4.81 8.79
CA SER A 193 -6.78 3.93 7.78
C SER A 193 -6.59 4.48 6.38
N ALA A 194 -6.66 5.80 6.18
CA ALA A 194 -6.46 6.44 4.88
C ALA A 194 -5.07 6.19 4.26
N LEU A 195 -4.04 5.90 5.06
CA LEU A 195 -2.71 5.48 4.56
C LEU A 195 -2.76 4.14 3.80
N LEU A 196 -3.75 3.30 4.10
CA LEU A 196 -3.93 1.98 3.52
C LEU A 196 -4.79 1.99 2.24
N SER A 197 -5.40 3.14 1.91
CA SER A 197 -6.34 3.25 0.80
C SER A 197 -5.64 3.15 -0.56
N PRO A 198 -6.10 2.27 -1.47
CA PRO A 198 -5.54 2.15 -2.83
C PRO A 198 -5.77 3.41 -3.68
N GLN A 199 -6.70 4.29 -3.27
CA GLN A 199 -6.96 5.59 -3.89
C GLN A 199 -5.85 6.62 -3.58
N MET A 200 -4.86 6.27 -2.75
CA MET A 200 -3.69 7.10 -2.43
C MET A 200 -4.06 8.49 -1.92
N LEU A 201 -5.02 8.59 -0.99
CA LEU A 201 -5.58 9.86 -0.48
C LEU A 201 -4.50 10.84 0.01
N TYR A 202 -3.41 10.32 0.59
CA TYR A 202 -2.26 11.11 1.07
C TYR A 202 -1.41 11.75 -0.05
N LEU A 203 -1.60 11.31 -1.29
CA LEU A 203 -0.89 11.80 -2.48
C LEU A 203 -1.80 12.68 -3.34
N THR A 204 -3.11 12.50 -3.29
CA THR A 204 -4.06 13.29 -4.10
C THR A 204 -4.48 14.58 -3.43
N THR A 205 -4.35 14.68 -2.10
CA THR A 205 -4.96 15.77 -1.34
C THR A 205 -4.00 16.30 -0.28
N GLN A 206 -4.09 17.61 -0.01
CA GLN A 206 -3.29 18.27 1.01
C GLN A 206 -3.69 17.82 2.44
N PRO A 207 -2.77 17.93 3.42
CA PRO A 207 -3.01 17.51 4.80
C PRO A 207 -4.20 18.19 5.49
N ASN A 208 -4.52 19.44 5.13
CA ASN A 208 -5.67 20.17 5.67
C ASN A 208 -6.99 19.46 5.30
N GLY A 209 -7.17 19.09 4.03
CA GLY A 209 -8.34 18.35 3.55
C GLY A 209 -8.52 17.01 4.25
N LEU A 210 -7.43 16.25 4.39
CA LEU A 210 -7.43 14.96 5.09
C LEU A 210 -7.85 15.10 6.56
N ALA A 211 -7.34 16.12 7.26
CA ALA A 211 -7.70 16.41 8.64
C ALA A 211 -9.18 16.74 8.79
N VAL A 212 -9.72 17.63 7.95
CA VAL A 212 -11.13 18.03 7.98
C VAL A 212 -12.05 16.86 7.66
N ALA A 213 -11.73 16.05 6.65
CA ALA A 213 -12.52 14.88 6.29
C ALA A 213 -12.55 13.83 7.42
N ALA A 214 -11.42 13.59 8.07
CA ALA A 214 -11.35 12.69 9.22
C ALA A 214 -12.18 13.19 10.41
N ILE A 215 -12.15 14.50 10.69
CA ILE A 215 -12.97 15.12 11.74
C ILE A 215 -14.46 15.02 11.41
N TYR A 216 -14.84 15.30 10.17
CA TYR A 216 -16.23 15.21 9.71
C TYR A 216 -16.78 13.79 9.86
N ASN A 217 -16.02 12.77 9.44
CA ASN A 217 -16.38 11.37 9.61
C ASN A 217 -16.46 10.96 11.08
N ALA A 218 -15.48 11.38 11.89
CA ALA A 218 -15.47 11.09 13.32
C ALA A 218 -16.66 11.72 14.05
N ALA A 219 -17.00 12.97 13.73
CA ALA A 219 -18.15 13.66 14.31
C ALA A 219 -19.47 12.97 13.94
N LYS A 220 -19.62 12.52 12.69
CA LYS A 220 -20.79 11.73 12.25
C LYS A 220 -20.91 10.40 12.99
N ASP A 221 -19.82 9.66 13.13
CA ASP A 221 -19.83 8.34 13.78
C ASP A 221 -20.15 8.45 15.28
N VAL A 222 -19.64 9.49 15.95
CA VAL A 222 -19.87 9.74 17.38
C VAL A 222 -21.23 10.42 17.63
N GLY A 223 -21.90 10.93 16.59
CA GLY A 223 -23.17 11.65 16.71
C GLY A 223 -23.00 13.07 17.29
N ALA A 224 -21.81 13.66 17.15
CA ALA A 224 -21.56 15.02 17.60
C ALA A 224 -22.26 16.04 16.70
N LYS A 225 -22.89 17.06 17.30
CA LYS A 225 -23.51 18.15 16.53
C LYS A 225 -22.41 18.98 15.88
N MET A 226 -22.44 19.04 14.55
CA MET A 226 -21.57 19.92 13.77
C MET A 226 -22.29 21.25 13.49
N PRO A 227 -21.55 22.34 13.23
CA PRO A 227 -22.14 23.59 12.76
C PRO A 227 -22.98 23.36 11.48
N GLU A 228 -24.10 24.06 11.37
CA GLU A 228 -24.97 24.00 10.17
C GLU A 228 -24.38 24.74 8.97
N CYS A 229 -23.40 25.62 9.19
CA CYS A 229 -22.66 26.31 8.15
C CYS A 229 -21.56 25.45 7.52
N GLU A 230 -21.03 25.91 6.39
CA GLU A 230 -19.92 25.29 5.64
C GLU A 230 -18.58 25.50 6.36
N TRP A 231 -18.49 25.00 7.60
CA TRP A 231 -17.36 25.21 8.52
C TRP A 231 -16.02 24.72 7.97
N TRP A 232 -16.04 23.80 7.01
CA TRP A 232 -14.85 23.29 6.33
C TRP A 232 -14.14 24.34 5.46
N GLU A 233 -14.84 25.37 5.00
CA GLU A 233 -14.25 26.47 4.22
C GLU A 233 -13.23 27.27 5.05
N VAL A 234 -13.42 27.34 6.38
CA VAL A 234 -12.48 27.99 7.31
C VAL A 234 -11.11 27.32 7.31
N PHE A 235 -11.03 26.07 6.86
CA PHE A 235 -9.82 25.27 6.78
C PHE A 235 -9.31 25.10 5.34
N ASP A 236 -9.77 25.95 4.41
CA ASP A 236 -9.41 25.94 2.98
C ASP A 236 -9.72 24.59 2.31
N VAL A 237 -10.92 24.06 2.55
CA VAL A 237 -11.39 22.80 1.94
C VAL A 237 -12.68 23.04 1.17
N ASP A 238 -12.71 22.63 -0.09
CA ASP A 238 -13.92 22.72 -0.92
C ASP A 238 -14.90 21.58 -0.61
N ARG A 239 -16.18 21.82 -0.89
CA ARG A 239 -17.24 20.83 -0.66
C ARG A 239 -17.03 19.54 -1.47
N GLU A 240 -16.54 19.67 -2.70
CA GLU A 240 -16.27 18.54 -3.60
C GLU A 240 -15.15 17.65 -3.06
N ASP A 241 -14.03 18.28 -2.68
CA ASP A 241 -12.88 17.62 -2.05
C ASP A 241 -13.27 16.93 -0.75
N LEU A 242 -14.03 17.61 0.11
CA LEU A 242 -14.54 17.03 1.34
C LEU A 242 -15.41 15.79 1.05
N GLY A 243 -16.32 15.88 0.07
CA GLY A 243 -17.18 14.78 -0.33
C GLY A 243 -16.38 13.56 -0.81
N PHE A 244 -15.38 13.79 -1.68
CA PHE A 244 -14.49 12.75 -2.17
C PHE A 244 -13.74 12.06 -1.02
N LEU A 245 -13.10 12.83 -0.14
CA LEU A 245 -12.34 12.30 0.99
C LEU A 245 -13.21 11.54 1.99
N VAL A 246 -14.39 12.06 2.30
CA VAL A 246 -15.33 11.45 3.24
C VAL A 246 -15.76 10.07 2.74
N VAL A 247 -16.11 9.97 1.46
CA VAL A 247 -16.49 8.70 0.83
C VAL A 247 -15.28 7.76 0.73
N GLY A 248 -14.13 8.27 0.30
CA GLY A 248 -12.89 7.50 0.20
C GLY A 248 -12.50 6.85 1.53
N MET A 249 -12.49 7.62 2.62
CA MET A 249 -12.18 7.12 3.96
C MET A 249 -13.21 6.10 4.48
N ARG A 250 -14.51 6.33 4.25
CA ARG A 250 -15.57 5.41 4.70
C ARG A 250 -15.65 4.12 3.90
N SER A 251 -15.37 4.19 2.59
CA SER A 251 -15.44 3.02 1.70
C SER A 251 -14.36 1.97 1.99
N LEU A 252 -13.28 2.37 2.66
CA LEU A 252 -12.11 1.53 2.86
C LEU A 252 -12.40 0.27 3.67
N GLU A 253 -13.17 0.37 4.76
CA GLU A 253 -13.46 -0.77 5.64
C GLU A 253 -14.21 -1.88 4.87
N GLY A 254 -15.31 -1.52 4.20
CA GLY A 254 -16.08 -2.46 3.38
C GLY A 254 -15.28 -3.00 2.19
N TRP A 255 -14.40 -2.19 1.60
CA TRP A 255 -13.51 -2.64 0.53
C TRP A 255 -12.48 -3.67 1.02
N VAL A 256 -11.86 -3.45 2.19
CA VAL A 256 -10.91 -4.40 2.79
C VAL A 256 -11.61 -5.70 3.17
N GLU A 257 -12.83 -5.63 3.72
CA GLU A 257 -13.64 -6.81 4.04
C GLU A 257 -13.95 -7.62 2.79
N SER A 258 -14.41 -6.96 1.71
CA SER A 258 -14.65 -7.61 0.42
C SER A 258 -13.37 -8.26 -0.13
N MET A 259 -12.22 -7.59 0.00
CA MET A 259 -10.95 -8.12 -0.49
C MET A 259 -10.45 -9.34 0.32
N ARG A 260 -10.72 -9.37 1.63
CA ARG A 260 -10.38 -10.51 2.52
C ARG A 260 -11.36 -11.67 2.40
N GLY A 261 -12.63 -11.41 2.09
CA GLY A 261 -13.65 -12.44 1.87
C GLY A 261 -13.55 -13.04 0.48
N ASP A 262 -14.18 -12.40 -0.49
CA ASP A 262 -14.32 -12.92 -1.86
C ASP A 262 -13.14 -12.55 -2.77
N GLY A 263 -12.33 -11.57 -2.36
CA GLY A 263 -11.24 -11.02 -3.18
C GLY A 263 -9.95 -11.84 -3.21
N VAL A 264 -8.93 -11.26 -3.84
CA VAL A 264 -7.61 -11.87 -4.06
C VAL A 264 -6.96 -12.33 -2.76
N LEU A 265 -7.14 -11.60 -1.66
CA LEU A 265 -6.56 -11.97 -0.37
C LEU A 265 -7.25 -13.17 0.27
N GLY A 266 -8.57 -13.30 0.10
CA GLY A 266 -9.34 -14.46 0.61
C GLY A 266 -9.10 -15.74 -0.19
N ARG A 267 -8.88 -15.63 -1.50
CA ARG A 267 -8.61 -16.78 -2.38
C ARG A 267 -7.20 -17.37 -2.21
N ARG A 268 -6.29 -16.68 -1.50
CA ARG A 268 -4.92 -17.15 -1.27
C ARG A 268 -4.93 -18.30 -0.26
N LYS A 269 -4.53 -19.49 -0.72
CA LYS A 269 -4.32 -20.67 0.13
C LYS A 269 -3.09 -20.56 1.04
N GLY A 270 -2.14 -19.68 0.71
CA GLY A 270 -0.96 -19.39 1.53
C GLY A 270 -1.23 -18.20 2.45
N GLY A 271 -1.27 -18.43 3.76
CA GLY A 271 -1.17 -17.34 4.73
C GLY A 271 0.19 -16.64 4.61
N GLY A 272 0.22 -15.32 4.83
CA GLY A 272 1.45 -14.54 4.77
C GLY A 272 1.49 -13.45 3.70
N MET A 273 2.63 -12.77 3.63
CA MET A 273 2.86 -11.63 2.73
C MET A 273 2.76 -12.05 1.27
N ILE A 274 2.16 -11.21 0.42
CA ILE A 274 2.17 -11.46 -1.03
C ILE A 274 3.62 -11.38 -1.50
N THR A 275 4.07 -12.35 -2.28
CA THR A 275 5.40 -12.34 -2.88
C THR A 275 5.33 -12.13 -4.38
N ARG A 276 6.39 -11.59 -4.99
CA ARG A 276 6.45 -11.45 -6.46
C ARG A 276 6.34 -12.79 -7.19
N LYS A 277 6.87 -13.86 -6.59
CA LYS A 277 6.78 -15.21 -7.16
C LYS A 277 5.34 -15.69 -7.25
N GLU A 278 4.54 -15.45 -6.21
CA GLU A 278 3.10 -15.76 -6.21
C GLU A 278 2.36 -14.94 -7.27
N VAL A 279 2.64 -13.64 -7.35
CA VAL A 279 2.02 -12.77 -8.36
C VAL A 279 2.34 -13.26 -9.78
N ARG A 280 3.60 -13.63 -10.06
CA ARG A 280 3.99 -14.22 -11.35
C ARG A 280 3.31 -15.56 -11.63
N ALA A 281 3.09 -16.38 -10.60
CA ALA A 281 2.38 -17.65 -10.75
C ALA A 281 0.90 -17.43 -11.11
N ILE A 282 0.24 -16.45 -10.48
CA ILE A 282 -1.14 -16.06 -10.77
C ILE A 282 -1.27 -15.56 -12.21
N LEU A 283 -0.37 -14.65 -12.63
CA LEU A 283 -0.37 -14.14 -14.01
C LEU A 283 -0.01 -15.22 -15.05
N GLY A 284 0.86 -16.16 -14.68
CA GLY A 284 1.26 -17.28 -15.55
C GLY A 284 0.16 -18.32 -15.72
N SER A 285 -0.68 -18.55 -14.70
CA SER A 285 -1.82 -19.47 -14.81
C SER A 285 -2.96 -18.90 -15.65
N ASP A 286 -3.04 -17.58 -15.79
CA ASP A 286 -4.09 -16.88 -16.54
C ASP A 286 -3.77 -16.69 -18.02
N ARG A 287 -2.57 -17.10 -18.47
CA ARG A 287 -2.35 -17.28 -19.92
C ARG A 287 -3.23 -18.46 -20.37
N PRO A 288 -4.15 -18.30 -21.33
CA PRO A 288 -4.76 -19.46 -21.95
C PRO A 288 -3.60 -20.32 -22.45
N LYS A 289 -3.59 -21.60 -22.06
CA LYS A 289 -2.78 -22.58 -22.78
C LYS A 289 -3.14 -22.36 -24.23
N GLU A 290 -2.21 -21.82 -25.02
CA GLU A 290 -2.31 -21.92 -26.47
C GLU A 290 -2.62 -23.39 -26.70
N LYS A 291 -3.82 -23.66 -27.24
CA LYS A 291 -4.15 -25.01 -27.66
C LYS A 291 -3.00 -25.38 -28.58
N GLU A 292 -2.16 -26.33 -28.16
CA GLU A 292 -1.24 -27.01 -29.08
C GLU A 292 -2.11 -27.36 -30.27
N GLU A 293 -1.91 -26.66 -31.39
CA GLU A 293 -2.59 -27.01 -32.62
C GLU A 293 -2.18 -28.45 -32.90
N ASP A 294 -3.18 -29.34 -33.00
CA ASP A 294 -2.99 -30.75 -33.28
C ASP A 294 -2.01 -30.87 -34.46
N PRO A 295 -0.86 -31.55 -34.30
CA PRO A 295 0.20 -31.56 -35.31
C PRO A 295 -0.29 -32.03 -36.69
N GLU A 296 -1.37 -32.82 -36.73
CA GLU A 296 -2.04 -33.24 -37.96
C GLU A 296 -2.75 -32.07 -38.69
N LEU A 297 -3.38 -31.15 -37.96
CA LEU A 297 -4.04 -29.96 -38.54
C LEU A 297 -3.03 -28.94 -39.06
N ALA A 298 -1.89 -28.78 -38.39
CA ALA A 298 -0.80 -27.94 -38.86
C ALA A 298 -0.12 -28.52 -40.13
N MET A 299 -0.01 -29.85 -40.21
CA MET A 299 0.54 -30.53 -41.38
C MET A 299 -0.43 -30.49 -42.57
N ALA A 300 -1.74 -30.63 -42.34
CA ALA A 300 -2.76 -30.50 -43.38
C ALA A 300 -2.75 -29.10 -44.04
N ARG A 301 -2.66 -28.02 -43.26
CA ARG A 301 -2.56 -26.65 -43.81
C ARG A 301 -1.29 -26.45 -44.66
N ARG A 302 -0.14 -26.97 -44.22
CA ARG A 302 1.10 -26.90 -45.00
C ARG A 302 1.04 -27.69 -46.31
N MET A 303 0.29 -28.79 -46.33
CA MET A 303 0.09 -29.57 -47.54
C MET A 303 -0.82 -28.83 -48.53
N ASP A 304 -1.89 -28.20 -48.05
CA ASP A 304 -2.80 -27.39 -48.87
C ASP A 304 -2.11 -26.15 -49.47
N GLU A 305 -1.23 -25.50 -48.71
CA GLU A 305 -0.42 -24.38 -49.20
C GLU A 305 0.55 -24.82 -50.30
N LYS A 306 1.25 -25.95 -50.10
CA LYS A 306 2.14 -26.52 -51.12
C LYS A 306 1.38 -26.96 -52.37
N MET A 307 0.16 -27.49 -52.22
CA MET A 307 -0.65 -27.92 -53.35
C MET A 307 -1.09 -26.73 -54.20
N LYS A 308 -1.43 -25.60 -53.56
CA LYS A 308 -1.72 -24.32 -54.26
C LYS A 308 -0.51 -23.75 -54.97
N GLU A 309 0.69 -23.86 -54.40
CA GLU A 309 1.94 -23.44 -55.07
C GLU A 309 2.25 -24.29 -56.31
N ILE A 310 1.97 -25.60 -56.25
CA ILE A 310 2.15 -26.52 -57.38
C ILE A 310 1.12 -26.24 -58.48
N GLU A 311 -0.14 -26.01 -58.13
CA GLU A 311 -1.20 -25.65 -59.09
C GLU A 311 -0.95 -24.29 -59.75
N GLY A 312 -0.40 -23.31 -59.03
CA GLY A 312 -0.02 -22.01 -59.57
C GLY A 312 1.21 -22.01 -60.47
N SER A 313 2.04 -23.07 -60.40
CA SER A 313 3.24 -23.24 -61.24
C SER A 313 2.95 -24.02 -62.54
N ALA A 314 1.76 -24.58 -62.67
CA ALA A 314 1.32 -25.37 -63.83
C ALA A 314 0.41 -24.59 -64.81
N ALA A 315 0.24 -23.28 -64.61
CA ALA A 315 -0.48 -22.35 -65.48
C ALA A 315 0.49 -21.35 -66.12
#